data_AF-A0A7V9SDX2-F1
#
_entry.id   AF-A0A7V9SDX2-F1
#
_cell.length_a   1.000
_cell.length_b   1.000
_cell.length_c   1.000
_cell.angle_alpha   90.00
_cell.angle_beta   90.00
_cell.angle_gamma   90.00
#
_symmetry.space_group_name_H-M   'P 1'
#
loop_
_entity.id
_entity.type
_entity.pdbx_description
1 polymer ?
#
loop_
_entity_poly.entity_id
_entity_poly.type
_entity_poly.pdbx_seq_one_letter_code
_entity_poly.pdbx_strand_id
1 'polypeptide(L)'
;MTDGGATRQRVLVVAAYPALRAGLLALLASDPALEPIATEGAELGGNDGNVISAVVVDYSAGEPEEILSIAEALPETPLILIGADPASDGPGISGVPVAYLPSDVDARALAAAVHAAAAGLIVLDPAVAGATGVHTHVRASDAGESLTAREREVLHLVAEGLPNKAIARQLGISEHTAKFHVGSLLGKLGAGSRTEAVTLATRRGILPV
;
A
#
# COMPACT_ATOMS: atom_id res chain seq x y z
N MET A 1 -31.17 31.37 2.50
CA MET A 1 -30.67 30.26 1.69
C MET A 1 -29.16 30.39 1.67
N THR A 2 -28.52 29.94 2.74
CA THR A 2 -27.08 30.06 2.95
C THR A 2 -26.44 28.78 2.43
N ASP A 3 -25.71 28.91 1.33
CA ASP A 3 -24.78 27.93 0.81
C ASP A 3 -23.70 27.71 1.88
N GLY A 4 -23.92 26.72 2.74
CA GLY A 4 -22.89 26.24 3.66
C GLY A 4 -21.86 25.51 2.80
N GLY A 5 -20.89 26.26 2.29
CA GLY A 5 -19.87 25.73 1.38
C GLY A 5 -19.25 24.48 1.97
N ALA A 6 -19.62 23.33 1.42
CA ALA A 6 -19.00 22.07 1.79
C ALA A 6 -17.51 22.20 1.44
N THR A 7 -16.65 22.10 2.45
CA THR A 7 -15.21 22.13 2.27
C THR A 7 -14.84 20.96 1.36
N ARG A 8 -14.36 21.27 0.15
CA ARG A 8 -13.89 20.26 -0.78
C ARG A 8 -12.65 19.58 -0.22
N GLN A 9 -12.52 18.28 -0.45
CA GLN A 9 -11.33 17.55 -0.07
C GLN A 9 -10.21 17.89 -1.04
N ARG A 10 -9.15 18.52 -0.53
CA ARG A 10 -7.96 18.84 -1.31
C ARG A 10 -7.16 17.56 -1.54
N VAL A 11 -6.93 17.23 -2.79
CA VAL A 11 -6.20 16.02 -3.19
C VAL A 11 -4.96 16.42 -3.95
N LEU A 12 -3.78 16.13 -3.40
CA LEU A 12 -2.53 16.36 -4.12
C LEU A 12 -2.33 15.25 -5.16
N VAL A 13 -1.92 15.63 -6.36
CA VAL A 13 -1.61 14.69 -7.46
C VAL A 13 -0.13 14.80 -7.82
N VAL A 14 0.60 13.71 -7.56
CA VAL A 14 2.01 13.53 -7.86
C VAL A 14 2.12 12.51 -9.00
N ALA A 15 2.52 12.98 -10.17
CA ALA A 15 2.79 12.11 -11.32
C ALA A 15 3.87 12.74 -12.21
N ALA A 16 4.89 11.95 -12.55
CA ALA A 16 6.04 12.43 -13.31
C ALA A 16 5.67 12.88 -14.73
N TYR A 17 4.73 12.19 -15.37
CA TYR A 17 4.34 12.49 -16.75
C TYR A 17 3.18 13.51 -16.81
N PRO A 18 3.33 14.63 -17.53
CA PRO A 18 2.30 15.67 -17.62
C PRO A 18 0.93 15.18 -18.11
N ALA A 19 0.91 14.24 -19.06
CA ALA A 19 -0.33 13.69 -19.60
C ALA A 19 -1.10 12.87 -18.57
N LEU A 20 -0.39 12.04 -17.79
CA LEU A 20 -1.00 11.25 -16.73
C LEU A 20 -1.50 12.14 -15.59
N ARG A 21 -0.70 13.13 -15.19
CA ARG A 21 -1.11 14.14 -14.19
C ARG A 21 -2.40 14.83 -14.62
N ALA A 22 -2.47 15.31 -15.87
CA ALA A 22 -3.69 15.92 -16.41
C ALA A 22 -4.89 14.94 -16.41
N GLY A 23 -4.66 13.66 -16.74
CA GLY A 23 -5.68 12.62 -16.67
C GLY A 23 -6.22 12.40 -15.26
N LEU A 24 -5.33 12.22 -14.27
CA LEU A 24 -5.70 12.02 -12.86
C LEU A 24 -6.46 13.22 -12.28
N LEU A 25 -6.00 14.43 -12.58
CA LEU A 25 -6.71 15.66 -12.21
C LEU A 25 -8.13 15.67 -12.79
N ALA A 26 -8.29 15.30 -14.07
CA ALA A 26 -9.61 15.24 -14.72
C ALA A 26 -10.52 14.16 -14.14
N LEU A 27 -9.99 12.98 -13.81
CA LEU A 27 -10.74 11.90 -13.17
C LEU A 27 -11.25 12.33 -11.78
N LEU A 28 -10.38 12.93 -10.96
CA LEU A 28 -10.75 13.44 -9.63
C LEU A 28 -11.74 14.60 -9.70
N ALA A 29 -11.57 15.52 -10.65
CA ALA A 29 -12.45 16.67 -10.85
C ALA A 29 -13.87 16.30 -11.32
N SER A 30 -14.09 15.05 -11.73
CA SER A 30 -15.44 14.54 -12.04
C SER A 30 -16.33 14.43 -10.80
N ASP A 31 -15.73 14.34 -9.61
CA ASP A 31 -16.43 14.41 -8.33
C ASP A 31 -16.42 15.85 -7.78
N PRO A 32 -17.58 16.51 -7.61
CA PRO A 32 -17.64 17.90 -7.17
C PRO A 32 -17.20 18.13 -5.71
N ALA A 33 -17.07 17.07 -4.92
CA ALA A 33 -16.56 17.14 -3.55
C ALA A 33 -15.03 17.14 -3.47
N LEU A 34 -14.33 16.82 -4.58
CA LEU A 34 -12.88 16.78 -4.64
C LEU A 34 -12.31 18.06 -5.28
N GLU A 35 -11.18 18.51 -4.75
CA GLU A 35 -10.37 19.59 -5.30
C GLU A 35 -8.97 19.05 -5.61
N PRO A 36 -8.73 18.56 -6.83
CA PRO A 36 -7.44 18.02 -7.21
C PRO A 36 -6.44 19.14 -7.51
N ILE A 37 -5.24 19.02 -6.93
CA ILE A 37 -4.17 20.02 -6.99
C ILE A 37 -2.94 19.34 -7.59
N ALA A 38 -2.46 19.87 -8.71
CA ALA A 38 -1.23 19.40 -9.32
C ALA A 38 -0.02 19.84 -8.47
N THR A 39 0.92 18.93 -8.25
CA THR A 39 2.24 19.29 -7.70
C THR A 39 3.35 18.73 -8.57
N GLU A 40 4.50 19.41 -8.57
CA GLU A 40 5.74 18.93 -9.18
C GLU A 40 6.69 18.55 -8.04
N GLY A 41 6.88 17.24 -7.83
CA GLY A 41 7.75 16.73 -6.76
C GLY A 41 7.20 16.91 -5.33
N ALA A 42 8.09 16.68 -4.36
CA ALA A 42 7.83 16.78 -2.92
C ALA A 42 7.65 18.21 -2.39
N GLU A 43 7.62 19.24 -3.25
CA GLU A 43 7.20 20.59 -2.86
C GLU A 43 5.67 20.63 -2.70
N LEU A 44 5.21 19.92 -1.66
CA LEU A 44 3.82 19.83 -1.25
C LEU A 44 3.38 21.23 -0.88
N GLY A 45 2.58 21.83 -1.77
CA GLY A 45 2.26 23.25 -1.78
C GLY A 45 2.02 23.83 -0.38
N GLY A 46 2.73 24.94 -0.14
CA GLY A 46 2.56 25.97 0.90
C GLY A 46 1.63 25.62 2.06
N ASN A 47 2.11 25.63 3.30
CA ASN A 47 1.94 26.68 4.31
C ASN A 47 0.73 27.67 4.25
N ASP A 48 -0.31 27.44 3.43
CA ASP A 48 -1.60 28.16 3.47
C ASP A 48 -2.53 27.67 4.61
N GLY A 49 -2.08 26.70 5.42
CA GLY A 49 -2.79 26.21 6.61
C GLY A 49 -4.01 25.33 6.30
N ASN A 50 -4.18 24.92 5.05
CA ASN A 50 -5.38 24.27 4.57
C ASN A 50 -5.13 22.76 4.34
N VAL A 51 -5.93 21.91 5.00
CA VAL A 51 -5.65 20.47 5.18
C VAL A 51 -5.71 19.70 3.85
N ILE A 52 -4.70 18.88 3.58
CA ILE A 52 -4.71 17.92 2.47
C ILE A 52 -5.42 16.65 2.94
N SER A 53 -6.41 16.20 2.17
CA SER A 53 -7.23 15.03 2.53
C SER A 53 -6.63 13.71 2.07
N ALA A 54 -5.88 13.72 0.97
CA ALA A 54 -5.14 12.57 0.44
C ALA A 54 -4.07 13.01 -0.55
N VAL A 55 -3.07 12.16 -0.77
CA VAL A 55 -2.09 12.30 -1.84
C VAL A 55 -2.23 11.12 -2.81
N VAL A 56 -2.49 11.40 -4.08
CA VAL A 56 -2.51 10.41 -5.16
C VAL A 56 -1.15 10.44 -5.85
N VAL A 57 -0.48 9.29 -5.86
CA VAL A 57 0.86 9.13 -6.44
C VAL A 57 0.79 8.09 -7.55
N ASP A 58 1.26 8.46 -8.74
CA ASP A 58 1.58 7.48 -9.78
C ASP A 58 2.86 6.73 -9.40
N TYR A 59 2.72 5.46 -9.06
CA TYR A 59 3.85 4.61 -8.70
C TYR A 59 4.67 4.19 -9.93
N SER A 60 4.05 4.11 -11.11
CA SER A 60 4.68 3.56 -12.31
C SER A 60 5.85 4.40 -12.84
N ALA A 61 5.96 5.66 -12.39
CA ALA A 61 6.94 6.62 -12.83
C ALA A 61 7.71 7.32 -11.69
N GLY A 62 7.37 7.02 -10.43
CA GLY A 62 7.97 7.66 -9.25
C GLY A 62 9.13 6.86 -8.69
N GLU A 63 10.20 7.55 -8.27
CA GLU A 63 11.29 6.91 -7.52
C GLU A 63 10.82 6.64 -6.08
N PRO A 64 11.15 5.48 -5.47
CA PRO A 64 10.76 5.18 -4.09
C PRO A 64 11.12 6.27 -3.06
N GLU A 65 12.23 6.99 -3.31
CA GLU A 65 12.70 8.11 -2.48
C GLU A 65 11.73 9.31 -2.48
N GLU A 66 11.05 9.57 -3.60
CA GLU A 66 10.05 10.63 -3.72
C GLU A 66 8.81 10.30 -2.89
N ILE A 67 8.35 9.05 -2.94
CA ILE A 67 7.20 8.56 -2.19
C ILE A 67 7.49 8.60 -0.68
N LEU A 68 8.69 8.20 -0.27
CA LEU A 68 9.16 8.31 1.12
C LEU A 68 9.19 9.77 1.58
N SER A 69 9.72 10.67 0.77
CA SER A 69 9.80 12.11 1.10
C SER A 69 8.40 12.72 1.31
N ILE A 70 7.44 12.33 0.48
CA ILE A 70 6.03 12.76 0.62
C ILE A 70 5.43 12.24 1.92
N ALA A 71 5.65 10.97 2.23
CA ALA A 71 5.13 10.36 3.46
C ALA A 71 5.74 10.97 4.73
N GLU A 72 7.02 11.34 4.71
CA GLU A 72 7.69 12.04 5.80
C GLU A 72 7.16 13.48 5.99
N ALA A 73 6.85 14.17 4.89
CA ALA A 73 6.31 15.52 4.93
C ALA A 73 4.83 15.57 5.35
N LEU A 74 4.06 14.51 5.09
CA LEU A 74 2.62 14.42 5.39
C LEU A 74 2.27 13.09 6.10
N PRO A 75 2.79 12.85 7.33
CA PRO A 75 2.68 11.55 8.00
C PRO A 75 1.24 11.13 8.35
N GLU A 76 0.34 12.09 8.52
CA GLU A 76 -1.08 11.85 8.85
C GLU A 76 -1.98 11.85 7.60
N THR A 77 -1.43 12.13 6.42
CA THR A 77 -2.22 12.21 5.18
C THR A 77 -2.14 10.88 4.44
N PRO A 78 -3.28 10.28 4.05
CA PRO A 78 -3.26 9.00 3.36
C PRO A 78 -2.64 9.11 1.96
N LEU A 79 -1.76 8.16 1.62
CA LEU A 79 -1.21 7.98 0.28
C LEU A 79 -2.05 6.99 -0.51
N ILE A 80 -2.31 7.29 -1.77
CA ILE A 80 -3.01 6.43 -2.72
C ILE A 80 -2.06 6.18 -3.88
N LEU A 81 -1.52 4.97 -3.96
CA LEU A 81 -0.56 4.58 -4.98
C LEU A 81 -1.29 3.94 -6.17
N ILE A 82 -1.09 4.50 -7.36
CA ILE A 82 -1.66 3.98 -8.61
C ILE A 82 -0.60 3.15 -9.32
N GLY A 83 -0.96 1.92 -9.69
CA GLY A 83 -0.08 1.01 -10.42
C GLY A 83 1.02 0.35 -9.57
N ALA A 84 0.99 0.54 -8.25
CA ALA A 84 1.86 -0.17 -7.31
C ALA A 84 1.32 -1.57 -7.02
N ASP A 85 2.15 -2.60 -7.15
CA ASP A 85 1.86 -3.92 -6.61
C ASP A 85 2.23 -3.94 -5.12
N PRO A 86 1.24 -4.02 -4.24
CA PRO A 86 1.47 -3.83 -2.82
C PRO A 86 2.31 -5.00 -2.21
N ALA A 87 2.50 -6.10 -2.96
CA ALA A 87 3.35 -7.24 -2.63
C ALA A 87 4.84 -6.97 -2.91
N SER A 88 5.16 -6.20 -3.96
CA SER A 88 6.53 -5.96 -4.44
C SER A 88 7.00 -4.51 -4.28
N ASP A 89 6.05 -3.59 -4.29
CA ASP A 89 6.21 -2.15 -4.49
C ASP A 89 5.89 -1.34 -3.23
N GLY A 90 5.61 -2.03 -2.12
CA GLY A 90 5.34 -1.41 -0.84
C GLY A 90 6.52 -0.55 -0.40
N PRO A 91 6.37 0.78 -0.30
CA PRO A 91 7.49 1.73 -0.18
C PRO A 91 8.24 1.71 1.16
N GLY A 92 8.09 0.67 1.99
CA GLY A 92 8.70 0.63 3.33
C GLY A 92 8.16 1.70 4.28
N ILE A 93 7.06 2.37 3.92
CA ILE A 93 6.45 3.46 4.67
C ILE A 93 5.72 2.87 5.89
N SER A 94 6.44 2.74 7.00
CA SER A 94 5.87 2.37 8.28
C SER A 94 5.27 3.61 8.93
N GLY A 95 3.93 3.70 9.02
CA GLY A 95 3.25 4.70 9.84
C GLY A 95 2.29 5.64 9.10
N VAL A 96 2.22 5.59 7.77
CA VAL A 96 1.26 6.38 6.99
C VAL A 96 0.17 5.47 6.43
N PRO A 97 -1.12 5.86 6.43
CA PRO A 97 -2.17 5.11 5.76
C PRO A 97 -1.91 5.05 4.25
N VAL A 98 -1.86 3.84 3.67
CA VAL A 98 -1.63 3.66 2.22
C VAL A 98 -2.74 2.82 1.60
N ALA A 99 -3.28 3.29 0.48
CA ALA A 99 -4.17 2.56 -0.42
C ALA A 99 -3.46 2.28 -1.75
N TYR A 100 -3.81 1.16 -2.38
CA TYR A 100 -3.25 0.73 -3.66
C TYR A 100 -4.36 0.56 -4.67
N LEU A 101 -4.20 1.15 -5.85
CA LEU A 101 -5.15 1.10 -6.96
C LEU A 101 -4.44 0.62 -8.23
N PRO A 102 -5.14 -0.11 -9.12
CA PRO A 102 -4.56 -0.51 -10.40
C PRO A 102 -4.37 0.71 -11.32
N SER A 103 -3.51 0.57 -12.32
CA SER A 103 -3.20 1.65 -13.28
C SER A 103 -4.35 1.99 -14.23
N ASP A 104 -5.34 1.10 -14.37
CA ASP A 104 -6.54 1.28 -15.17
C ASP A 104 -7.76 1.72 -14.34
N VAL A 105 -7.54 2.24 -13.13
CA VAL A 105 -8.61 2.72 -12.23
C VAL A 105 -9.49 3.78 -12.89
N ASP A 106 -10.81 3.60 -12.77
CA ASP A 106 -11.79 4.56 -13.28
C ASP A 106 -12.03 5.74 -12.31
N ALA A 107 -12.69 6.80 -12.82
CA ALA A 107 -12.95 8.02 -12.05
C ALA A 107 -13.75 7.76 -10.76
N ARG A 108 -14.73 6.85 -10.81
CA ARG A 108 -15.62 6.57 -9.69
C ARG A 108 -14.88 5.82 -8.58
N ALA A 109 -14.07 4.83 -8.96
CA ALA A 109 -13.25 4.06 -8.04
C ALA A 109 -12.16 4.92 -7.41
N LEU A 110 -11.50 5.79 -8.19
CA LEU A 110 -10.50 6.73 -7.67
C LEU A 110 -11.12 7.72 -6.67
N ALA A 111 -12.27 8.32 -7.01
CA ALA A 111 -12.96 9.24 -6.11
C ALA A 111 -13.42 8.54 -4.82
N ALA A 112 -14.01 7.34 -4.92
CA ALA A 112 -14.40 6.55 -3.76
C ALA A 112 -13.20 6.22 -2.86
N ALA A 113 -12.04 5.93 -3.45
CA ALA A 113 -10.83 5.66 -2.69
C ALA A 113 -10.36 6.88 -1.89
N VAL A 114 -10.38 8.07 -2.52
CA VAL A 114 -10.07 9.34 -1.85
C VAL A 114 -11.04 9.63 -0.71
N HIS A 115 -12.34 9.49 -0.94
CA HIS A 115 -13.37 9.73 0.08
C HIS A 115 -13.18 8.86 1.32
N ALA A 116 -12.96 7.57 1.09
CA ALA A 116 -12.72 6.62 2.16
C ALA A 116 -11.41 6.93 2.90
N ALA A 117 -10.32 7.19 2.17
CA ALA A 117 -9.04 7.56 2.76
C ALA A 117 -9.14 8.82 3.64
N ALA A 118 -9.80 9.86 3.14
CA ALA A 118 -10.03 11.11 3.87
C ALA A 118 -10.94 10.94 5.10
N ALA A 119 -11.80 9.91 5.11
CA ALA A 119 -12.60 9.52 6.27
C ALA A 119 -11.83 8.64 7.27
N GLY A 120 -10.53 8.43 7.07
CA GLY A 120 -9.69 7.54 7.88
C GLY A 120 -9.97 6.05 7.62
N LEU A 121 -10.66 5.72 6.53
CA LEU A 121 -10.92 4.35 6.12
C LEU A 121 -9.81 3.88 5.17
N ILE A 122 -9.34 2.66 5.38
CA ILE A 122 -8.34 2.04 4.52
C ILE A 122 -9.08 1.40 3.34
N VAL A 123 -8.65 1.73 2.11
CA VAL A 123 -9.20 1.18 0.86
C VAL A 123 -8.21 0.17 0.30
N LEU A 124 -8.62 -1.10 0.30
CA LEU A 124 -7.81 -2.20 -0.24
C LEU A 124 -8.57 -2.82 -1.40
N ASP A 125 -7.89 -2.96 -2.54
CA ASP A 125 -8.34 -3.86 -3.58
C ASP A 125 -8.33 -5.32 -3.04
N PRO A 126 -9.34 -6.16 -3.35
CA PRO A 126 -9.41 -7.53 -2.85
C PRO A 126 -8.21 -8.41 -3.24
N ALA A 127 -7.57 -8.17 -4.38
CA ALA A 127 -6.37 -8.87 -4.82
C ALA A 127 -5.12 -8.44 -4.01
N VAL A 128 -5.13 -7.19 -3.55
CA VAL A 128 -4.10 -6.55 -2.71
C VAL A 128 -4.21 -6.97 -1.24
N ALA A 129 -5.43 -7.14 -0.74
CA ALA A 129 -5.71 -7.58 0.64
C ALA A 129 -5.07 -8.94 0.96
N GLY A 130 -4.85 -9.80 -0.05
CA GLY A 130 -4.18 -11.09 0.09
C GLY A 130 -2.65 -11.03 0.08
N ALA A 131 -2.02 -9.89 -0.25
CA ALA A 131 -0.59 -9.82 -0.51
C ALA A 131 0.21 -8.99 0.51
N THR A 132 -0.43 -8.04 1.21
CA THR A 132 0.31 -7.01 1.96
C THR A 132 0.40 -7.16 3.45
N GLY A 133 -0.42 -8.01 4.07
CA GLY A 133 -0.43 -8.09 5.54
C GLY A 133 -0.65 -6.72 6.20
N VAL A 134 -1.34 -5.78 5.54
CA VAL A 134 -1.83 -4.58 6.21
C VAL A 134 -2.93 -5.04 7.16
N HIS A 135 -2.51 -5.30 8.39
CA HIS A 135 -3.35 -5.39 9.54
C HIS A 135 -4.16 -4.10 9.61
N THR A 136 -5.43 -4.25 9.28
CA THR A 136 -6.53 -3.66 10.03
C THR A 136 -6.06 -3.07 11.37
N HIS A 137 -6.29 -1.77 11.58
CA HIS A 137 -6.59 -1.28 12.92
C HIS A 137 -7.98 -1.78 13.37
N VAL A 138 -8.26 -3.06 13.15
CA VAL A 138 -9.29 -3.81 13.85
C VAL A 138 -8.56 -4.40 15.04
N ARG A 139 -8.67 -3.71 16.17
CA ARG A 139 -8.52 -4.39 17.45
C ARG A 139 -9.56 -5.52 17.50
N ALA A 140 -9.12 -6.67 18.02
CA ALA A 140 -9.83 -7.94 18.21
C ALA A 140 -9.81 -8.85 16.96
N SER A 141 -9.34 -10.10 17.01
CA SER A 141 -9.20 -11.05 18.12
C SER A 141 -8.38 -12.27 17.68
N ASP A 142 -7.76 -12.95 18.64
CA ASP A 142 -7.16 -14.30 18.52
C ASP A 142 -7.96 -15.26 17.62
N ALA A 143 -7.42 -15.59 16.44
CA ALA A 143 -7.52 -16.89 15.77
C ALA A 143 -6.64 -16.84 14.52
N GLY A 144 -5.71 -17.78 14.37
CA GLY A 144 -4.62 -17.72 13.40
C GLY A 144 -5.06 -17.40 11.97
N GLU A 145 -4.56 -16.27 11.46
CA GLU A 145 -4.67 -15.90 10.05
C GLU A 145 -3.98 -16.98 9.19
N SER A 146 -4.71 -17.50 8.21
CA SER A 146 -4.19 -18.46 7.26
C SER A 146 -3.13 -17.81 6.34
N LEU A 147 -2.02 -18.50 6.11
CA LEU A 147 -0.99 -18.02 5.18
C LEU A 147 -1.55 -17.78 3.78
N THR A 148 -1.03 -16.77 3.10
CA THR A 148 -1.39 -16.45 1.72
C THR A 148 -0.77 -17.46 0.75
N ALA A 149 -1.17 -17.46 -0.52
CA ALA A 149 -0.58 -18.36 -1.52
C ALA A 149 0.94 -18.12 -1.65
N ARG A 150 1.35 -16.86 -1.68
CA ARG A 150 2.76 -16.47 -1.78
C ARG A 150 3.54 -16.82 -0.52
N GLU A 151 2.95 -16.65 0.66
CA GLU A 151 3.60 -17.04 1.92
C GLU A 151 3.76 -18.56 2.03
N ARG A 152 2.82 -19.35 1.48
CA ARG A 152 2.98 -20.81 1.38
C ARG A 152 4.12 -21.21 0.46
N GLU A 153 4.29 -20.54 -0.68
CA GLU A 153 5.43 -20.76 -1.58
C GLU A 153 6.74 -20.42 -0.86
N VAL A 154 6.81 -19.24 -0.22
CA VAL A 154 7.98 -18.82 0.55
C VAL A 154 8.25 -19.79 1.70
N LEU A 155 7.23 -20.28 2.40
CA LEU A 155 7.36 -21.27 3.47
C LEU A 155 7.94 -22.60 2.96
N HIS A 156 7.55 -23.07 1.78
CA HIS A 156 8.17 -24.26 1.17
C HIS A 156 9.65 -24.03 0.91
N LEU A 157 10.02 -22.89 0.32
CA LEU A 157 11.41 -22.56 0.04
C LEU A 157 12.23 -22.35 1.32
N VAL A 158 11.62 -21.82 2.38
CA VAL A 158 12.23 -21.71 3.72
C VAL A 158 12.41 -23.09 4.34
N ALA A 159 11.46 -24.02 4.16
CA ALA A 159 11.57 -25.41 4.60
C ALA A 159 12.67 -26.18 3.84
N GLU A 160 12.90 -25.84 2.58
CA GLU A 160 14.06 -26.31 1.79
C GLU A 160 15.40 -25.70 2.23
N GLY A 161 15.39 -24.75 3.17
CA GLY A 161 16.59 -24.12 3.72
C GLY A 161 17.16 -22.99 2.85
N LEU A 162 16.39 -22.45 1.90
CA LEU A 162 16.90 -21.46 0.96
C LEU A 162 17.14 -20.08 1.61
N PRO A 163 18.26 -19.41 1.28
CA PRO A 163 18.48 -18.01 1.68
C PRO A 163 17.60 -17.05 0.87
N ASN A 164 17.38 -15.83 1.39
CA ASN A 164 16.53 -14.81 0.73
C ASN A 164 16.91 -14.57 -0.73
N LYS A 165 18.21 -14.53 -1.03
CA LYS A 165 18.70 -14.37 -2.40
C LYS A 165 18.27 -15.49 -3.35
N ALA A 166 18.22 -16.73 -2.86
CA ALA A 166 17.79 -17.86 -3.67
C ALA A 166 16.27 -17.89 -3.83
N ILE A 167 15.53 -17.60 -2.74
CA ILE A 167 14.08 -17.41 -2.76
C ILE A 167 13.72 -16.34 -3.80
N ALA A 168 14.37 -15.18 -3.74
CA ALA A 168 14.17 -14.07 -4.67
C ALA A 168 14.30 -14.49 -6.14
N ARG A 169 15.39 -15.20 -6.46
CA ARG A 169 15.62 -15.72 -7.82
C ARG A 169 14.55 -16.71 -8.27
N GLN A 170 14.14 -17.61 -7.40
CA GLN A 170 13.17 -18.66 -7.73
C GLN A 170 11.76 -18.10 -7.91
N LEU A 171 11.48 -16.99 -7.24
CA LEU A 171 10.20 -16.33 -7.20
C LEU A 171 10.11 -15.13 -8.17
N GLY A 172 11.20 -14.76 -8.85
CA GLY A 172 11.24 -13.63 -9.79
C GLY A 172 11.15 -12.25 -9.13
N ILE A 173 11.58 -12.12 -7.87
CA ILE A 173 11.47 -10.90 -7.06
C ILE A 173 12.85 -10.43 -6.56
N SER A 174 12.91 -9.25 -5.92
CA SER A 174 14.16 -8.75 -5.32
C SER A 174 14.52 -9.49 -4.01
N GLU A 175 15.80 -9.46 -3.63
CA GLU A 175 16.24 -10.02 -2.33
C GLU A 175 15.63 -9.27 -1.13
N HIS A 176 15.36 -7.97 -1.28
CA HIS A 176 14.66 -7.17 -0.29
C HIS A 176 13.20 -7.66 -0.12
N THR A 177 12.49 -7.89 -1.22
CA THR A 177 11.12 -8.44 -1.24
C THR A 177 11.06 -9.84 -0.62
N ALA A 178 12.05 -10.68 -0.89
CA ALA A 178 12.15 -11.99 -0.24
C ALA A 178 12.33 -11.88 1.29
N LYS A 179 13.13 -10.91 1.76
CA LYS A 179 13.31 -10.64 3.20
C LYS A 179 12.00 -10.19 3.85
N PHE A 180 11.23 -9.34 3.17
CA PHE A 180 9.91 -8.91 3.63
C PHE A 180 8.93 -10.08 3.75
N HIS A 181 8.78 -10.91 2.71
CA HIS A 181 7.89 -12.08 2.77
C HIS A 181 8.27 -13.07 3.87
N VAL A 182 9.57 -13.30 4.09
CA VAL A 182 10.03 -14.14 5.21
C VAL A 182 9.66 -13.50 6.55
N GLY A 183 9.81 -12.18 6.71
CA GLY A 183 9.39 -11.47 7.91
C GLY A 183 7.88 -11.61 8.20
N SER A 184 7.03 -11.38 7.20
CA SER A 184 5.57 -11.54 7.29
C SER A 184 5.18 -12.97 7.68
N LEU A 185 5.79 -13.97 7.01
CA LEU A 185 5.60 -15.39 7.32
C LEU A 185 5.92 -15.72 8.78
N LEU A 186 7.07 -15.24 9.28
CA LEU A 186 7.47 -15.44 10.68
C LEU A 186 6.45 -14.82 11.64
N GLY A 187 6.01 -13.59 11.38
CA GLY A 187 5.01 -12.88 12.18
C GLY A 187 3.69 -13.66 12.27
N LYS A 188 3.13 -14.08 11.13
CA LYS A 188 1.86 -14.83 11.08
C LYS A 188 1.93 -16.22 11.71
N LEU A 189 3.08 -16.87 11.64
CA LEU A 189 3.28 -18.15 12.32
C LEU A 189 3.52 -17.96 13.84
N GLY A 190 3.86 -16.74 14.28
CA GLY A 190 4.28 -16.46 15.65
C GLY A 190 5.67 -17.02 15.94
N ALA A 191 6.55 -17.07 14.93
CA ALA A 191 7.87 -17.65 15.01
C ALA A 191 8.96 -16.57 15.17
N GLY A 192 9.88 -16.76 16.10
CA GLY A 192 11.07 -15.92 16.25
C GLY A 192 12.21 -16.29 15.30
N SER A 193 12.12 -17.44 14.62
CA SER A 193 13.14 -17.89 13.67
C SER A 193 12.56 -18.72 12.52
N ARG A 194 13.34 -18.85 11.44
CA ARG A 194 13.00 -19.69 10.26
C ARG A 194 12.74 -21.14 10.65
N THR A 195 13.61 -21.71 11.48
CA THR A 195 13.49 -23.10 11.95
C THR A 195 12.22 -23.29 12.79
N GLU A 196 11.90 -22.30 13.63
CA GLU A 196 10.69 -22.30 14.42
C GLU A 196 9.43 -22.19 13.54
N ALA A 197 9.45 -21.35 12.50
CA ALA A 197 8.35 -21.24 11.55
C ALA A 197 8.07 -22.56 10.83
N VAL A 198 9.10 -23.27 10.36
CA VAL A 198 8.94 -24.59 9.72
C VAL A 198 8.33 -25.58 10.72
N THR A 199 8.86 -25.62 11.96
CA THR A 199 8.36 -26.51 13.02
C THR A 199 6.88 -26.25 13.33
N LEU A 200 6.49 -24.98 13.47
CA LEU A 200 5.12 -24.57 13.73
C LEU A 200 4.20 -24.89 12.54
N ALA A 201 4.66 -24.66 11.31
CA ALA A 201 3.91 -24.98 10.10
C ALA A 201 3.65 -26.48 9.95
N THR A 202 4.63 -27.35 10.23
CA THR A 202 4.44 -28.80 10.23
C THR A 202 3.47 -29.24 11.33
N ARG A 203 3.60 -28.71 12.55
CA ARG A 203 2.66 -29.02 13.66
C ARG A 203 1.22 -28.61 13.35
N ARG A 204 1.04 -27.53 12.59
CA ARG A 204 -0.26 -27.03 12.14
C ARG A 204 -0.78 -27.73 10.86
N GLY A 205 -0.02 -28.67 10.29
CA GLY A 205 -0.39 -29.41 9.08
C GLY A 205 -0.36 -28.57 7.80
N ILE A 206 0.32 -27.42 7.81
CA ILE A 206 0.46 -26.52 6.66
C ILE A 206 1.54 -27.04 5.70
N LEU A 207 2.62 -27.60 6.27
CA LEU A 207 3.61 -28.37 5.54
C LEU A 207 3.37 -29.87 5.77
N PRO A 208 3.54 -30.70 4.74
CA PRO A 208 3.55 -32.15 4.92
C PRO A 208 4.70 -32.58 5.85
N VAL A 209 4.49 -33.68 6.58
CA VAL A 209 5.48 -34.31 7.45
C VAL A 209 6.37 -35.25 6.65
#